data_AF-A0AAU6VUA6-F1
#
_entry.id   AF-A0AAU6VUA6-F1
#
_cell.length_a   1.000
_cell.length_b   1.000
_cell.length_c   1.000
_cell.angle_alpha   90.00
_cell.angle_beta   90.00
_cell.angle_gamma   90.00
#
_symmetry.space_group_name_H-M   'P 1'
#
loop_
_entity.id
_entity.type
_entity.pdbx_description
1 polymer ?
#
loop_
_entity_poly.entity_id
_entity_poly.type
_entity_poly.pdbx_seq_one_letter_code
_entity_poly.pdbx_strand_id
1 'polypeptide(L)'
;MMTDFLLIAALVMIAAFFWQLRQMAELSRIFAERECQRQKVQMLAIAMESARPSIGGKNGLCWNARFMFEFSTDGINQYRGHILMHGKQIQKIEWPIFPEPEWHEAPTARGSVGGGCGSRGGCSSGKCR
;
A
#
# COMPACT_ATOMS: atom_id res chain seq x y z
N MET A 1 -5.91 -32.75 -37.22
CA MET A 1 -7.12 -31.90 -37.27
C MET A 1 -7.59 -31.51 -35.88
N MET A 2 -8.22 -32.39 -35.09
CA MET A 2 -8.73 -32.01 -33.74
C MET A 2 -7.63 -31.75 -32.70
N THR A 3 -6.50 -32.47 -32.79
CA THR A 3 -5.34 -32.29 -31.90
C THR A 3 -4.71 -30.91 -32.03
N ASP A 4 -4.63 -30.38 -33.25
CA ASP A 4 -4.04 -29.08 -33.54
C ASP A 4 -4.86 -27.96 -32.89
N PHE A 5 -6.19 -28.06 -32.94
CA PHE A 5 -7.09 -27.13 -32.24
C PHE A 5 -6.91 -27.19 -30.72
N LEU A 6 -6.79 -28.38 -30.14
CA LEU A 6 -6.59 -28.54 -28.69
C LEU A 6 -5.25 -27.96 -28.23
N LEU A 7 -4.18 -28.14 -29.02
CA LEU A 7 -2.87 -27.56 -28.73
C LEU A 7 -2.90 -26.04 -28.76
N ILE A 8 -3.54 -25.46 -29.78
CA ILE A 8 -3.70 -24.00 -29.89
C ILE A 8 -4.54 -23.46 -28.71
N ALA A 9 -5.64 -24.12 -28.38
CA ALA A 9 -6.49 -23.73 -27.25
C ALA A 9 -5.73 -23.78 -25.91
N ALA A 10 -4.93 -24.82 -25.68
CA ALA A 10 -4.09 -24.93 -24.49
C ALA A 10 -3.04 -23.81 -24.42
N LEU A 11 -2.40 -23.47 -25.55
CA LEU A 11 -1.43 -22.38 -25.62
C LEU A 11 -2.08 -21.03 -25.29
N VAL A 12 -3.25 -20.75 -25.88
CA VAL A 12 -4.01 -19.53 -25.58
C VAL A 12 -4.41 -19.46 -24.11
N MET A 13 -4.82 -20.59 -23.52
CA MET A 13 -5.16 -20.66 -22.09
C MET A 13 -3.95 -20.33 -21.20
N ILE A 14 -2.78 -20.90 -21.50
CA ILE A 14 -1.53 -20.62 -20.74
C ILE A 14 -1.13 -19.14 -20.90
N ALA A 15 -1.21 -18.59 -22.12
CA ALA A 15 -0.92 -17.19 -22.37
C ALA A 15 -1.88 -16.26 -21.61
N ALA A 16 -3.17 -16.58 -21.58
CA ALA A 16 -4.17 -15.83 -20.82
C ALA A 16 -3.89 -15.86 -19.31
N PHE A 17 -3.50 -17.02 -18.77
CA PHE A 17 -3.11 -17.14 -17.36
C PHE A 17 -1.86 -16.33 -17.05
N PHE A 18 -0.84 -16.40 -17.90
CA PHE A 18 0.39 -15.62 -17.72
C PHE A 18 0.09 -14.11 -17.73
N TRP A 19 -0.77 -13.66 -18.65
CA TRP A 19 -1.20 -12.26 -18.70
C TRP A 19 -1.93 -11.83 -17.43
N GLN A 20 -2.79 -12.69 -16.90
CA GLN A 20 -3.52 -12.43 -15.65
C GLN A 20 -2.56 -12.28 -14.46
N LEU A 21 -1.56 -13.15 -14.33
CA LEU A 21 -0.53 -13.05 -13.30
C LEU A 21 0.29 -11.76 -13.45
N ARG A 22 0.66 -11.39 -14.69
CA ARG A 22 1.42 -10.16 -14.96
C ARG A 22 0.65 -8.92 -14.52
N GLN A 23 -0.65 -8.87 -14.83
CA GLN A 23 -1.53 -7.77 -14.42
C GLN A 23 -1.68 -7.69 -12.90
N MET A 24 -1.76 -8.82 -12.20
CA MET A 24 -1.78 -8.84 -10.74
C MET A 24 -0.50 -8.29 -10.13
N ALA A 25 0.67 -8.64 -10.69
CA ALA A 25 1.95 -8.12 -10.22
C ALA A 25 2.03 -6.58 -10.37
N GLU A 26 1.53 -6.04 -11.47
CA GLU A 26 1.49 -4.59 -11.70
C GLU A 26 0.55 -3.86 -10.73
N LEU A 27 -0.66 -4.40 -10.53
CA LEU A 27 -1.61 -3.87 -9.54
C LEU A 27 -1.04 -3.91 -8.12
N SER A 28 -0.39 -5.01 -7.74
CA SER A 28 0.24 -5.17 -6.43
C SER A 28 1.34 -4.12 -6.20
N ARG A 29 2.13 -3.82 -7.24
CA ARG A 29 3.20 -2.83 -7.20
C ARG A 29 2.64 -1.42 -7.00
N ILE A 30 1.69 -1.01 -7.83
CA ILE A 30 1.07 0.33 -7.73
C ILE A 30 0.41 0.50 -6.36
N PHE A 31 -0.23 -0.54 -5.84
CA PHE A 31 -0.84 -0.51 -4.52
C PHE A 31 0.21 -0.42 -3.40
N ALA A 32 1.27 -1.23 -3.44
CA ALA A 32 2.34 -1.18 -2.47
C ALA A 32 3.03 0.19 -2.46
N GLU A 33 3.31 0.77 -3.63
CA GLU A 33 3.89 2.12 -3.75
C GLU A 33 2.99 3.17 -3.09
N ARG A 34 1.68 3.12 -3.34
CA ARG A 34 0.71 4.03 -2.73
C ARG A 34 0.64 3.88 -1.22
N GLU A 35 0.65 2.66 -0.70
CA GLU A 35 0.60 2.43 0.74
C GLU A 35 1.91 2.83 1.43
N CYS A 36 3.07 2.58 0.79
CA CYS A 36 4.36 3.06 1.28
C CYS A 36 4.41 4.59 1.35
N GLN A 37 3.90 5.28 0.32
CA GLN A 37 3.79 6.75 0.32
C GLN A 37 2.90 7.28 1.46
N ARG A 38 1.78 6.60 1.75
CA ARG A 38 0.89 6.98 2.86
C ARG A 38 1.58 6.89 4.21
N GLN A 39 2.43 5.89 4.38
CA GLN A 39 3.20 5.68 5.60
C GLN A 39 4.52 6.45 5.61
N LYS A 40 4.86 7.19 4.53
CA LYS A 40 6.15 7.88 4.36
C LYS A 40 7.37 6.95 4.47
N VAL A 41 7.22 5.71 4.02
CA VAL A 41 8.32 4.72 3.97
C VAL A 41 8.78 4.52 2.52
N GLN A 42 10.05 4.15 2.35
CA GLN A 42 10.61 3.87 1.03
C GLN A 42 10.36 2.41 0.65
N MET A 43 9.71 2.17 -0.50
CA MET A 43 9.57 0.82 -1.04
C MET A 43 10.89 0.39 -1.70
N LEU A 44 11.41 -0.79 -1.35
CA LEU A 44 12.61 -1.37 -1.95
C LEU A 44 12.26 -2.32 -3.09
N ALA A 45 11.43 -3.32 -2.80
CA ALA A 45 11.12 -4.38 -3.74
C ALA A 45 9.73 -4.96 -3.49
N ILE A 46 9.17 -5.58 -4.52
CA ILE A 46 7.95 -6.39 -4.41
C ILE A 46 8.13 -7.66 -5.23
N ALA A 47 7.82 -8.80 -4.61
CA ALA A 47 7.93 -10.12 -5.20
C ALA A 47 6.65 -10.91 -4.99
N MET A 48 6.30 -11.74 -5.96
CA MET A 48 5.21 -12.70 -5.83
C MET A 48 5.76 -13.93 -5.07
N GLU A 49 5.22 -14.22 -3.89
CA GLU A 49 5.62 -15.36 -3.07
C GLU A 49 4.88 -16.63 -3.52
N SER A 50 3.59 -16.51 -3.78
CA SER A 50 2.79 -17.63 -4.27
C SER A 50 1.60 -17.15 -5.10
N ALA A 51 1.22 -17.94 -6.10
CA ALA A 51 -0.01 -17.78 -6.85
C ALA A 51 -0.66 -19.15 -7.01
N ARG A 52 -1.83 -19.33 -6.39
CA ARG A 52 -2.60 -20.57 -6.47
C ARG A 52 -3.90 -20.33 -7.21
N PRO A 53 -4.23 -21.14 -8.23
CA PRO A 53 -5.55 -21.05 -8.86
C PRO A 53 -6.59 -21.43 -7.81
N SER A 54 -7.60 -20.59 -7.64
CA SER A 54 -8.66 -20.76 -6.65
C SER A 54 -9.99 -20.46 -7.31
N ILE A 55 -10.98 -21.32 -7.07
CA ILE A 55 -12.34 -21.08 -7.51
C ILE A 55 -13.00 -20.25 -6.40
N GLY A 56 -13.26 -18.98 -6.66
CA GLY A 56 -13.77 -18.07 -5.63
C GLY A 56 -14.09 -16.68 -6.18
N GLY A 57 -15.12 -16.04 -5.63
CA GLY A 57 -15.59 -14.69 -6.01
C GLY A 57 -16.72 -14.69 -7.05
N LYS A 58 -17.24 -13.49 -7.38
CA LYS A 58 -18.38 -13.27 -8.30
C LYS A 58 -18.17 -13.79 -9.74
N ASN A 59 -16.93 -14.12 -10.12
CA ASN A 59 -16.53 -14.42 -11.50
C ASN A 59 -15.93 -15.82 -11.70
N GLY A 60 -16.03 -16.72 -10.71
CA GLY A 60 -15.61 -18.12 -10.86
C GLY A 60 -14.10 -18.35 -10.66
N LEU A 61 -13.35 -18.57 -11.75
CA LEU A 61 -11.93 -18.95 -11.71
C LEU A 61 -11.04 -17.73 -11.42
N CYS A 62 -10.43 -17.71 -10.24
CA CYS A 62 -9.57 -16.62 -9.76
C CYS A 62 -8.19 -17.14 -9.36
N TRP A 63 -7.27 -16.22 -9.08
CA TRP A 63 -5.99 -16.56 -8.46
C TRP A 63 -5.97 -16.02 -7.04
N ASN A 64 -5.63 -16.86 -6.09
CA ASN A 64 -5.25 -16.44 -4.76
C ASN A 64 -3.73 -16.25 -4.74
N ALA A 65 -3.29 -15.00 -4.69
CA ALA A 65 -1.87 -14.65 -4.79
C ALA A 65 -1.42 -13.92 -3.52
N ARG A 66 -0.23 -14.28 -3.05
CA ARG A 66 0.46 -13.61 -1.95
C ARG A 66 1.69 -12.91 -2.49
N PHE A 67 1.76 -11.61 -2.27
CA PHE A 67 2.92 -10.79 -2.62
C PHE A 67 3.64 -10.39 -1.34
N MET A 68 4.96 -10.50 -1.35
CA MET A 68 5.83 -9.98 -0.31
C MET A 68 6.43 -8.68 -0.81
N PHE A 69 6.29 -7.61 -0.05
CA PHE A 69 6.92 -6.33 -0.35
C PHE A 69 7.91 -5.97 0.74
N GLU A 70 9.04 -5.40 0.34
CA GLU A 70 10.12 -4.98 1.20
C GLU A 70 10.18 -3.45 1.21
N PHE A 71 10.27 -2.87 2.40
CA PHE A 71 10.32 -1.43 2.60
C PHE A 71 11.31 -1.07 3.70
N SER A 72 11.70 0.20 3.73
CA SER A 72 12.61 0.74 4.73
C SER A 72 12.09 2.08 5.23
N THR A 73 12.24 2.30 6.54
CA THR A 73 11.92 3.57 7.21
C THR A 73 13.10 4.54 7.21
N ASP A 74 14.33 4.03 7.31
CA ASP A 74 15.56 4.79 7.52
C ASP A 74 16.63 4.55 6.43
N GLY A 75 16.33 3.71 5.44
CA GLY A 75 17.26 3.32 4.36
C GLY A 75 18.26 2.22 4.75
N ILE A 76 18.28 1.80 6.02
CA ILE A 76 19.20 0.78 6.54
C ILE A 76 18.43 -0.48 6.92
N ASN A 77 17.34 -0.32 7.67
CA ASN A 77 16.52 -1.42 8.13
C ASN A 77 15.55 -1.86 7.03
N GLN A 78 15.48 -3.17 6.79
CA GLN A 78 14.57 -3.77 5.83
C GLN A 78 13.44 -4.48 6.54
N TYR A 79 12.22 -4.07 6.25
CA TYR A 79 11.00 -4.66 6.76
C TYR A 79 10.24 -5.35 5.63
N ARG A 80 9.50 -6.40 5.97
CA ARG A 80 8.74 -7.21 5.01
C ARG A 80 7.26 -7.20 5.38
N GLY A 81 6.42 -6.79 4.44
CA GLY A 81 4.98 -6.90 4.53
C GLY A 81 4.43 -7.90 3.51
N HIS A 82 3.19 -8.32 3.71
CA HIS A 82 2.50 -9.23 2.79
C HIS A 82 1.20 -8.61 2.28
N ILE A 83 0.91 -8.80 1.00
CA ILE A 83 -0.35 -8.41 0.37
C ILE A 83 -1.06 -9.67 -0.09
N LEU A 84 -2.27 -9.86 0.41
CA LEU A 84 -3.17 -10.95 0.03
C LEU A 84 -4.10 -10.45 -1.07
N MET A 85 -3.97 -11.03 -2.25
CA MET A 85 -4.78 -10.71 -3.42
C MET A 85 -5.65 -11.89 -3.81
N HIS A 86 -6.84 -11.57 -4.32
CA HIS A 86 -7.74 -12.55 -4.86
C HIS A 86 -8.35 -12.04 -6.16
N GLY A 87 -7.97 -12.67 -7.26
CA GLY A 87 -8.20 -12.13 -8.59
C GLY A 87 -7.44 -10.81 -8.77
N LYS A 88 -8.09 -9.84 -9.38
CA LYS A 88 -7.55 -8.48 -9.57
C LYS A 88 -7.87 -7.54 -8.39
N GLN A 89 -8.35 -8.09 -7.27
CA GLN A 89 -8.72 -7.33 -6.08
C GLN A 89 -7.76 -7.64 -4.94
N ILE A 90 -7.39 -6.61 -4.19
CA ILE A 90 -6.61 -6.73 -2.97
C ILE A 90 -7.58 -6.99 -1.82
N GLN A 91 -7.38 -8.09 -1.10
CA GLN A 91 -8.24 -8.44 0.05
C GLN A 91 -7.73 -7.80 1.33
N LYS A 92 -6.43 -7.93 1.58
CA LYS A 92 -5.82 -7.51 2.85
C LYS A 92 -4.35 -7.20 2.66
N ILE A 93 -3.86 -6.23 3.41
CA ILE A 93 -2.45 -5.95 3.59
C ILE A 93 -2.05 -6.26 5.03
N GLU A 94 -0.94 -6.95 5.19
CA GLU A 94 -0.36 -7.34 6.47
C GLU A 94 0.95 -6.59 6.65
N TRP A 95 0.90 -5.59 7.53
CA TRP A 95 2.06 -4.80 7.91
C TRP A 95 2.79 -5.46 9.08
N PRO A 96 4.14 -5.53 9.04
CA PRO A 96 4.90 -5.85 10.24
C PRO A 96 4.78 -4.70 11.24
N ILE A 97 5.25 -4.92 12.46
CA ILE A 97 5.45 -3.83 13.42
C ILE A 97 6.79 -3.18 13.07
N PHE A 98 6.76 -1.88 12.78
CA PHE A 98 7.96 -1.09 12.47
C PHE A 98 7.87 0.26 13.22
N PRO A 99 9.02 0.89 13.54
CA PRO A 99 9.02 2.21 14.16
C PRO A 99 8.35 3.21 13.23
N GLU A 100 7.55 4.11 13.79
CA GLU A 100 6.98 5.20 13.00
C GLU A 100 8.13 6.01 12.37
N PRO A 101 8.10 6.28 11.06
CA PRO A 101 9.20 6.97 10.41
C PRO A 101 9.43 8.29 11.12
N GLU A 102 10.67 8.56 11.50
CA GLU A 102 11.05 9.79 12.18
C GLU A 102 10.53 10.96 11.34
N TRP A 103 9.64 11.74 11.93
CA TRP A 103 9.20 13.00 11.38
C TRP A 103 10.44 13.85 11.06
N HIS A 104 10.82 13.94 9.78
CA HIS A 104 11.55 15.09 9.28
C HIS A 104 10.63 16.31 9.49
N GLU A 105 10.86 16.95 10.64
CA GLU A 105 10.34 18.23 11.10
C GLU A 105 8.84 18.25 11.40
N ALA A 106 8.48 18.00 12.66
CA ALA A 106 7.34 18.71 13.22
C ALA A 106 7.62 20.20 12.94
N PRO A 107 6.67 20.99 12.37
CA PRO A 107 6.87 22.42 12.28
C PRO A 107 7.11 22.86 13.71
N THR A 108 8.37 23.18 14.04
CA THR A 108 8.70 23.78 15.31
C THR A 108 7.77 24.96 15.37
N ALA A 109 6.84 24.95 16.33
CA ALA A 109 6.10 26.13 16.64
C ALA A 109 7.18 27.16 16.93
N ARG A 110 7.48 28.02 15.94
CA ARG A 110 8.26 29.23 16.17
C ARG A 110 7.34 30.04 17.05
N GLY A 111 7.40 29.73 18.34
CA GLY A 111 7.02 30.63 19.39
C GLY A 111 7.81 31.89 19.08
N SER A 112 7.11 32.85 18.48
CA SER A 112 7.49 34.25 18.56
C SER A 112 7.40 34.62 20.05
N VAL A 113 8.41 34.20 20.80
CA VAL A 113 8.69 34.76 22.13
C VAL A 113 9.46 36.04 21.82
N GLY A 114 8.71 37.11 21.53
CA GLY A 114 9.27 38.31 20.94
C GLY A 114 8.40 39.53 21.14
N GLY A 115 8.32 39.99 22.39
CA GLY A 115 8.33 41.41 22.77
C GLY A 115 7.19 42.32 22.30
N GLY A 116 6.39 42.80 23.26
CA GLY A 116 5.51 43.95 23.04
C GLY A 116 4.73 44.34 24.29
N CYS A 117 5.36 45.12 25.18
CA CYS A 117 4.65 45.89 26.21
C CYS A 117 3.53 46.72 25.56
N GLY A 118 2.30 46.63 26.07
CA GLY A 118 1.21 47.47 25.58
C GLY A 118 -0.12 47.31 26.31
N SER A 119 -0.34 48.18 27.30
CA SER A 119 -1.62 48.67 27.82
C SER A 119 -2.63 47.69 28.44
N ARG A 120 -2.75 47.85 29.77
CA ARG A 120 -3.94 47.54 30.58
C ARG A 120 -5.18 48.22 29.98
N GLY A 121 -6.06 47.45 29.34
CA GLY A 121 -7.43 47.84 28.99
C GLY A 121 -8.42 47.06 29.85
N GLY A 122 -9.25 47.77 30.63
CA GLY A 122 -10.09 47.20 31.69
C GLY A 122 -11.22 46.27 31.22
N CYS A 123 -11.44 45.21 31.98
CA CYS A 123 -12.66 44.41 31.92
C CYS A 123 -13.82 45.20 32.55
N SER A 124 -14.78 45.62 31.73
CA SER A 124 -16.13 45.97 32.18
C SER A 124 -17.01 44.72 32.04
N SER A 125 -17.35 44.10 33.17
CA SER A 125 -18.28 42.97 33.24
C SER A 125 -19.71 43.45 32.96
N GLY A 126 -20.15 43.32 31.71
CA GLY A 126 -21.52 43.52 31.29
C GLY A 126 -22.31 42.21 31.26
N LYS A 127 -23.15 42.00 32.28
CA LYS A 127 -24.44 41.27 32.27
C LYS A 127 -24.57 40.02 31.38
N CYS A 128 -24.61 38.85 32.03
CA CYS A 128 -25.53 37.77 31.65
C CYS A 128 -26.81 37.92 32.48
N ARG A 129 -27.95 38.02 31.81
CA ARG A 129 -29.30 37.84 32.38
C ARG A 129 -30.00 36.77 31.55
#